data_AF-A0A6B2C1N8-F1
#
_entry.id   AF-A0A6B2C1N8-F1
#
_cell.length_a   1.000
_cell.length_b   1.000
_cell.length_c   1.000
_cell.angle_alpha   90.00
_cell.angle_beta   90.00
_cell.angle_gamma   90.00
#
_symmetry.space_group_name_H-M   'P 1'
#
loop_
_entity.id
_entity.type
_entity.pdbx_description
1 polymer ?
#
loop_
_entity_poly.entity_id
_entity_poly.type
_entity_poly.pdbx_seq_one_letter_code
_entity_poly.pdbx_strand_id
1 'polypeptide(L)'
;MQKSGLENLVLFREENIRYVSALPLIISLRATSDSYAAIVDNSGVRVITSEDEYRRLNDYGSWVEIEKYGSEGLIGKINQELNEVKEIGYEDNSILYYLYQKLSTTYKMRPASTIISQTRVYKNSYEKELIKKAAEILTHAINEVPNIYKEGMTEAELQGELEKIMRKEGAEGFGTWGLLTSSDGLKYVHYFPKHTKKIQGMLNVNISVNFYGYYADIARIFYIEKISKDIEEKYETFKGINNKLIGMLKPNQNIGSIVEKISDEYRKLNSQLTHALGRGVGVELVEMPFIVPNINQNIELNQAISTNPWISFGDYSFKLVDTLMVEKEGAKLYTNASYDLIRL
;
A
#
# COMPACT_ATOMS: atom_id res chain seq x y z
N MET A 1 -1.65 19.90 -12.34
CA MET A 1 -0.75 20.95 -12.85
C MET A 1 -1.50 22.18 -13.35
N GLN A 2 -2.26 22.12 -14.46
CA GLN A 2 -3.01 23.29 -14.96
C GLN A 2 -3.97 23.91 -13.93
N LYS A 3 -4.81 23.09 -13.26
CA LYS A 3 -5.71 23.56 -12.19
C LYS A 3 -5.00 24.25 -11.01
N SER A 4 -3.74 23.90 -10.76
CA SER A 4 -2.93 24.49 -9.70
C SER A 4 -2.07 25.65 -10.18
N GLY A 5 -2.08 26.00 -11.48
CA GLY A 5 -1.18 26.98 -12.07
C GLY A 5 0.29 26.59 -11.90
N LEU A 6 0.60 25.29 -11.96
CA LEU A 6 1.98 24.79 -11.93
C LEU A 6 2.34 24.29 -13.34
N GLU A 7 3.44 24.78 -13.89
CA GLU A 7 3.89 24.46 -15.26
C GLU A 7 4.92 23.33 -15.30
N ASN A 8 5.80 23.25 -14.30
CA ASN A 8 6.89 22.28 -14.22
C ASN A 8 6.85 21.57 -12.87
N LEU A 9 6.91 20.25 -12.87
CA LEU A 9 6.95 19.41 -11.68
C LEU A 9 8.13 18.44 -11.80
N VAL A 10 8.98 18.42 -10.78
CA VAL A 10 10.10 17.48 -10.71
C VAL A 10 9.81 16.43 -9.63
N LEU A 11 9.77 15.17 -10.04
CA LEU A 11 9.55 14.00 -9.19
C LEU A 11 10.88 13.31 -8.93
N PHE A 12 11.13 12.94 -7.69
CA PHE A 12 12.30 12.17 -7.23
C PHE A 12 11.89 10.84 -6.62
N ARG A 13 10.63 10.72 -6.22
CA ARG A 13 10.10 9.51 -5.60
C ARG A 13 9.86 8.43 -6.65
N GLU A 14 10.48 7.27 -6.44
CA GLU A 14 10.49 6.15 -7.39
C GLU A 14 9.08 5.65 -7.71
N GLU A 15 8.15 5.59 -6.74
CA GLU A 15 6.76 5.19 -6.99
C GLU A 15 6.03 6.19 -7.90
N ASN A 16 6.31 7.48 -7.76
CA ASN A 16 5.70 8.53 -8.58
C ASN A 16 6.32 8.61 -9.96
N ILE A 17 7.64 8.42 -10.09
CA ILE A 17 8.29 8.30 -11.39
C ILE A 17 7.76 7.07 -12.12
N ARG A 18 7.66 5.90 -11.45
CA ARG A 18 7.03 4.69 -12.02
C ARG A 18 5.58 4.97 -12.43
N TYR A 19 4.79 5.69 -11.62
CA TYR A 19 3.41 6.02 -11.96
C TYR A 19 3.29 6.83 -13.26
N VAL A 20 4.17 7.81 -13.49
CA VAL A 20 4.10 8.66 -14.70
C VAL A 20 4.82 8.07 -15.92
N SER A 21 5.59 7.00 -15.75
CA SER A 21 6.43 6.42 -16.82
C SER A 21 6.26 4.93 -17.07
N ALA A 22 5.61 4.17 -16.17
CA ALA A 22 5.64 2.71 -16.11
C ALA A 22 7.04 2.07 -16.11
N LEU A 23 8.10 2.83 -15.87
CA LEU A 23 9.44 2.27 -15.83
C LEU A 23 9.62 1.41 -14.57
N PRO A 24 10.21 0.20 -14.69
CA PRO A 24 10.50 -0.66 -13.55
C PRO A 24 11.76 -0.16 -12.85
N LEU A 25 11.62 0.96 -12.13
CA LEU A 25 12.72 1.51 -11.34
C LEU A 25 13.11 0.53 -10.24
N ILE A 26 14.41 0.48 -9.94
CA ILE A 26 14.89 -0.19 -8.73
C ILE A 26 14.37 0.66 -7.58
N ILE A 27 13.32 0.17 -6.90
CA ILE A 27 12.87 0.76 -5.65
C ILE A 27 13.95 0.42 -4.64
N SER A 28 14.92 1.32 -4.47
CA SER A 28 16.07 1.02 -3.63
C SER A 28 15.61 0.97 -2.18
N LEU A 29 16.17 0.07 -1.36
CA LEU A 29 15.99 0.12 0.10
C LEU A 29 16.53 1.43 0.74
N ARG A 30 17.07 2.35 -0.08
CA ARG A 30 17.46 3.70 0.33
C ARG A 30 16.26 4.60 0.10
N ALA A 31 15.93 5.41 1.10
CA ALA A 31 14.71 6.22 1.18
C ALA A 31 14.49 7.26 0.06
N THR A 32 15.25 7.22 -1.03
CA THR A 32 15.17 7.93 -2.32
C THR A 32 16.57 7.80 -2.93
N SER A 33 16.67 7.40 -4.19
CA SER A 33 17.93 7.47 -4.90
C SER A 33 18.07 8.84 -5.58
N ASP A 34 19.28 9.38 -5.61
CA ASP A 34 19.66 10.51 -6.45
C ASP A 34 20.01 10.08 -7.88
N SER A 35 19.47 8.92 -8.26
CA SER A 35 19.76 8.24 -9.52
C SER A 35 18.64 8.44 -10.56
N TYR A 36 17.48 8.95 -10.14
CA TYR A 36 16.36 9.23 -11.03
C TYR A 36 15.69 10.56 -10.69
N ALA A 37 15.22 11.25 -11.72
CA ALA A 37 14.16 12.24 -11.60
C ALA A 37 13.21 12.13 -12.79
N ALA A 38 11.95 12.54 -12.62
CA ALA A 38 11.08 12.82 -13.75
C ALA A 38 10.75 14.31 -13.80
N ILE A 39 10.85 14.90 -14.99
CA ILE A 39 10.32 16.22 -15.28
C ILE A 39 8.96 16.00 -15.94
N VAL A 40 7.93 16.61 -15.36
CA VAL A 40 6.56 16.63 -15.89
C VAL A 40 6.21 18.08 -16.20
N ASP A 41 5.86 18.34 -17.45
CA ASP A 41 5.47 19.66 -17.94
C ASP A 41 4.39 19.56 -19.05
N ASN A 42 4.12 20.65 -19.75
CA ASN A 42 3.12 20.68 -20.83
C ASN A 42 3.52 19.89 -22.08
N SER A 43 4.80 19.59 -22.27
CA SER A 43 5.31 18.77 -23.38
C SER A 43 5.26 17.27 -23.09
N GLY A 44 5.19 16.88 -21.82
CA GLY A 44 5.01 15.49 -21.41
C GLY A 44 5.80 15.13 -20.16
N VAL A 45 6.29 13.89 -20.14
CA VAL A 45 7.12 13.33 -19.08
C VAL A 45 8.46 12.94 -19.67
N ARG A 46 9.55 13.33 -18.99
CA ARG A 46 10.93 12.92 -19.30
C ARG A 46 11.55 12.35 -18.04
N VAL A 47 12.23 11.22 -18.15
CA VAL A 47 12.91 10.57 -17.01
C VAL A 47 14.42 10.71 -17.19
N ILE A 48 15.08 11.32 -16.22
CA ILE A 48 16.53 11.51 -16.19
C ILE A 48 17.12 10.44 -15.27
N THR A 49 18.16 9.73 -15.74
CA THR A 49 18.83 8.68 -14.97
C THR A 49 20.33 8.58 -15.25
N SER A 50 21.03 7.65 -14.60
CA SER A 50 22.45 7.37 -14.85
C SER A 50 22.65 6.59 -16.16
N GLU A 51 23.87 6.58 -16.71
CA GLU A 51 24.21 5.76 -17.88
C GLU A 51 23.93 4.26 -17.64
N ASP A 52 24.21 3.75 -16.44
CA ASP A 52 24.01 2.35 -16.10
C ASP A 52 22.53 1.96 -16.12
N GLU A 53 21.67 2.84 -15.59
CA GLU A 53 20.22 2.62 -15.55
C GLU A 53 19.55 2.90 -16.89
N TYR A 54 20.06 3.85 -17.68
CA TYR A 54 19.51 4.19 -18.99
C TYR A 54 19.38 2.97 -19.90
N ARG A 55 20.41 2.14 -20.00
CA ARG A 55 20.39 0.94 -20.85
C ARG A 55 19.29 -0.03 -20.42
N ARG A 56 19.23 -0.30 -19.11
CA ARG A 56 18.23 -1.18 -18.51
C ARG A 56 16.82 -0.66 -18.78
N LEU A 57 16.55 0.61 -18.48
CA LEU A 57 15.22 1.21 -18.64
C LEU A 57 14.80 1.30 -20.10
N ASN A 58 15.74 1.58 -21.01
CA ASN A 58 15.47 1.60 -22.44
C ASN A 58 15.10 0.20 -22.99
N ASP A 59 15.74 -0.85 -22.49
CA ASP A 59 15.41 -2.24 -22.86
C ASP A 59 14.02 -2.67 -22.38
N TYR A 60 13.58 -2.19 -21.20
CA TYR A 60 12.22 -2.42 -20.71
C TYR A 60 11.17 -1.67 -21.54
N GLY A 61 11.53 -0.48 -22.04
CA GLY A 61 10.66 0.37 -22.82
C GLY A 61 9.65 1.16 -21.98
N SER A 62 9.32 2.35 -22.46
CA SER A 62 8.26 3.21 -21.92
C SER A 62 7.73 4.13 -23.02
N TRP A 63 6.58 4.76 -22.77
CA TRP A 63 6.06 5.84 -23.59
C TRP A 63 6.76 7.19 -23.34
N VAL A 64 7.58 7.29 -22.29
CA VAL A 64 8.31 8.52 -21.95
C VAL A 64 9.70 8.54 -22.56
N GLU A 65 10.20 9.74 -22.81
CA GLU A 65 11.61 9.92 -23.13
C GLU A 65 12.47 9.64 -21.89
N ILE A 66 13.55 8.88 -22.09
CA ILE A 66 14.52 8.56 -21.06
C ILE A 66 15.81 9.23 -21.46
N GLU A 67 16.39 9.97 -20.53
CA GLU A 67 17.62 10.71 -20.72
C GLU A 67 18.64 10.28 -19.67
N LYS A 68 19.91 10.46 -20.02
CA LYS A 68 21.02 10.19 -19.13
C LYS A 68 21.73 11.47 -18.75
N TYR A 69 22.15 11.57 -17.48
CA TYR A 69 23.11 12.59 -17.06
C TYR A 69 24.55 12.08 -17.20
N GLY A 70 25.46 12.99 -17.55
CA GLY A 70 26.89 12.77 -17.59
C GLY A 70 27.60 13.26 -16.33
N SER A 71 28.79 13.85 -16.49
CA SER A 71 29.60 14.37 -15.38
C SER A 71 28.95 15.51 -14.60
N GLU A 72 27.96 16.19 -15.19
CA GLU A 72 27.16 17.23 -14.55
C GLU A 72 26.26 16.69 -13.43
N GLY A 73 26.01 15.38 -13.41
CA GLY A 73 25.14 14.71 -12.44
C GLY A 73 23.66 15.07 -12.61
N LEU A 74 22.80 14.42 -11.83
CA LEU A 74 21.34 14.58 -11.93
C LEU A 74 20.89 16.05 -11.83
N ILE A 75 21.40 16.80 -10.86
CA ILE A 75 21.03 18.22 -10.66
C ILE A 75 21.53 19.07 -11.82
N GLY A 76 22.74 18.83 -12.32
CA GLY A 76 23.29 19.56 -13.46
C GLY A 76 22.44 19.35 -14.70
N LYS A 77 22.01 18.11 -14.95
CA LYS A 77 21.10 17.77 -16.05
C LYS A 77 19.72 18.42 -15.88
N ILE A 78 19.12 18.36 -14.68
CA ILE A 78 17.87 19.09 -14.39
C ILE A 78 18.02 20.60 -14.68
N ASN A 79 19.15 21.20 -14.27
CA ASN A 79 19.41 22.62 -14.51
C ASN A 79 19.57 22.97 -15.99
N GLN A 80 20.10 22.05 -16.80
CA GLN A 80 20.18 22.21 -18.26
C GLN A 80 18.80 22.12 -18.91
N GLU A 81 17.99 21.13 -18.53
CA GLU A 81 16.64 20.92 -19.06
C GLU A 81 15.64 22.02 -18.67
N LEU A 82 15.86 22.66 -17.53
CA LEU A 82 14.96 23.67 -16.96
C LEU A 82 15.64 25.05 -16.86
N ASN A 83 16.57 25.36 -17.77
CA ASN A 83 17.37 26.59 -17.74
C ASN A 83 16.55 27.90 -17.86
N GLU A 84 15.41 27.87 -18.55
CA GLU A 84 14.50 29.02 -18.72
C GLU A 84 13.39 29.06 -17.64
N VAL A 85 13.31 28.04 -16.80
CA VAL A 85 12.26 27.88 -15.78
C VAL A 85 12.65 28.58 -14.49
N LYS A 86 11.72 29.33 -13.88
CA LYS A 86 11.94 30.08 -12.63
C LYS A 86 11.35 29.41 -11.39
N GLU A 87 10.28 28.65 -11.55
CA GLU A 87 9.57 27.96 -10.46
C GLU A 87 9.35 26.50 -10.85
N ILE A 88 9.66 25.60 -9.91
CA ILE A 88 9.36 24.17 -10.06
C ILE A 88 8.52 23.69 -8.89
N GLY A 89 7.57 22.80 -9.20
CA GLY A 89 6.90 21.98 -8.22
C GLY A 89 7.80 20.83 -7.79
N TYR A 90 7.71 20.44 -6.53
CA TYR A 90 8.46 19.29 -6.01
C TYR A 90 7.64 18.50 -4.99
N GLU A 91 8.08 17.28 -4.73
CA GLU A 91 7.47 16.37 -3.75
C GLU A 91 7.93 16.71 -2.34
N ASP A 92 7.27 17.67 -1.73
CA ASP A 92 7.59 18.22 -0.40
C ASP A 92 7.53 17.20 0.74
N ASN A 93 6.90 16.05 0.52
CA ASN A 93 6.82 14.95 1.48
C ASN A 93 7.89 13.87 1.30
N SER A 94 8.71 13.91 0.24
CA SER A 94 9.67 12.84 -0.08
C SER A 94 11.01 13.30 -0.66
N ILE A 95 11.18 14.58 -1.01
CA ILE A 95 12.45 15.07 -1.53
C ILE A 95 13.56 14.94 -0.46
N LEU A 96 14.76 14.50 -0.88
CA LEU A 96 15.93 14.58 -0.02
C LEU A 96 16.26 16.04 0.27
N TYR A 97 16.47 16.37 1.54
CA TYR A 97 16.75 17.75 1.95
C TYR A 97 17.94 18.37 1.20
N TYR A 98 18.97 17.58 0.89
CA TYR A 98 20.12 18.09 0.13
C TYR A 98 19.75 18.45 -1.33
N LEU A 99 18.86 17.67 -1.98
CA LEU A 99 18.37 17.97 -3.33
C LEU A 99 17.57 19.27 -3.29
N TYR A 100 16.69 19.41 -2.30
CA TYR A 100 15.95 20.66 -2.06
C TYR A 100 16.89 21.85 -1.89
N GLN A 101 17.90 21.75 -1.02
CA GLN A 101 18.87 22.83 -0.80
C GLN A 101 19.55 23.26 -2.10
N LYS A 102 20.04 22.30 -2.90
CA LYS A 102 20.71 22.61 -4.17
C LYS A 102 19.74 23.23 -5.19
N LEU A 103 18.57 22.65 -5.40
CA LEU A 103 17.60 23.15 -6.39
C LEU A 103 17.02 24.51 -5.98
N SER A 104 16.81 24.76 -4.69
CA SER A 104 16.31 26.04 -4.17
C SER A 104 17.26 27.21 -4.40
N THR A 105 18.53 26.96 -4.75
CA THR A 105 19.48 28.03 -5.14
C THR A 105 19.22 28.53 -6.56
N THR A 106 18.56 27.72 -7.39
CA THR A 106 18.31 27.98 -8.81
C THR A 106 16.84 28.31 -9.06
N TYR A 107 15.93 27.59 -8.40
CA TYR A 107 14.49 27.67 -8.61
C TYR A 107 13.73 28.17 -7.39
N LYS A 108 12.62 28.86 -7.63
CA LYS A 108 11.57 28.99 -6.63
C LYS A 108 10.90 27.63 -6.46
N MET A 109 10.96 27.07 -5.24
CA MET A 109 10.45 25.74 -4.93
C MET A 109 8.99 25.81 -4.46
N ARG A 110 8.08 25.11 -5.13
CA ARG A 110 6.66 25.04 -4.78
C ARG A 110 6.25 23.63 -4.31
N PRO A 111 5.74 23.47 -3.08
CA PRO A 111 5.17 22.20 -2.62
C PRO A 111 4.07 21.70 -3.57
N ALA A 112 4.17 20.46 -4.03
CA ALA A 112 3.32 19.91 -5.07
C ALA A 112 3.02 18.40 -4.92
N SER A 113 3.37 17.77 -3.79
CA SER A 113 3.11 16.35 -3.51
C SER A 113 1.63 15.94 -3.66
N THR A 114 0.71 16.88 -3.41
CA THR A 114 -0.74 16.66 -3.52
C THR A 114 -1.20 16.42 -4.96
N ILE A 115 -0.48 16.94 -5.98
CA ILE A 115 -0.88 16.80 -7.38
C ILE A 115 -0.86 15.32 -7.81
N ILE A 116 0.24 14.62 -7.54
CA ILE A 116 0.37 13.21 -7.92
C ILE A 116 -0.47 12.33 -7.00
N SER A 117 -0.41 12.56 -5.68
CA SER A 117 -1.14 11.73 -4.72
C SER A 117 -2.67 11.81 -4.90
N GLN A 118 -3.24 12.96 -5.28
CA GLN A 118 -4.67 13.08 -5.62
C GLN A 118 -5.02 12.41 -6.95
N THR A 119 -4.08 12.39 -7.92
CA THR A 119 -4.29 11.72 -9.20
C THR A 119 -4.37 10.20 -9.01
N ARG A 120 -3.47 9.65 -8.19
CA ARG A 120 -3.39 8.21 -7.86
C ARG A 120 -4.56 7.66 -7.07
N VAL A 121 -5.38 8.52 -6.44
CA VAL A 121 -6.59 8.08 -5.71
C VAL A 121 -7.52 7.28 -6.62
N TYR A 122 -7.64 7.68 -7.89
CA TYR A 122 -8.59 7.11 -8.84
C TYR A 122 -7.87 6.18 -9.82
N LYS A 123 -8.21 4.89 -9.75
CA LYS A 123 -7.55 3.84 -10.52
C LYS A 123 -8.16 3.77 -11.92
N ASN A 124 -7.33 3.82 -12.95
CA ASN A 124 -7.75 3.50 -14.31
C ASN A 124 -7.90 1.97 -14.49
N SER A 125 -8.34 1.52 -15.67
CA SER A 125 -8.58 0.09 -15.93
C SER A 125 -7.32 -0.78 -15.83
N TYR A 126 -6.17 -0.29 -16.27
CA TYR A 126 -4.90 -1.02 -16.17
C TYR A 126 -4.49 -1.24 -14.71
N GLU A 127 -4.57 -0.18 -13.90
CA GLU A 127 -4.24 -0.24 -12.47
C GLU A 127 -5.14 -1.21 -11.71
N LYS A 128 -6.43 -1.21 -12.03
CA LYS A 128 -7.40 -2.14 -11.45
C LYS A 128 -7.03 -3.59 -11.69
N GLU A 129 -6.62 -3.93 -12.91
CA GLU A 129 -6.22 -5.30 -13.25
C GLU A 129 -4.95 -5.72 -12.49
N LEU A 130 -3.95 -4.84 -12.35
CA LEU A 130 -2.74 -5.15 -11.59
C LEU A 130 -3.02 -5.33 -10.09
N ILE A 131 -3.82 -4.47 -9.47
CA ILE A 131 -4.24 -4.60 -8.07
C ILE A 131 -5.07 -5.88 -7.87
N LYS A 132 -5.94 -6.20 -8.83
CA LYS A 132 -6.71 -7.44 -8.80
C LYS A 132 -5.81 -8.67 -8.87
N LYS A 133 -4.79 -8.68 -9.73
CA LYS A 133 -3.81 -9.76 -9.81
C LYS A 133 -3.02 -9.90 -8.51
N ALA A 134 -2.59 -8.80 -7.90
CA ALA A 134 -1.98 -8.81 -6.58
C ALA A 134 -2.90 -9.44 -5.52
N ALA A 135 -4.19 -9.09 -5.51
CA ALA A 135 -5.18 -9.65 -4.59
C ALA A 135 -5.47 -11.14 -4.82
N GLU A 136 -5.44 -11.60 -6.08
CA GLU A 136 -5.58 -13.03 -6.44
C GLU A 136 -4.42 -13.86 -5.87
N ILE A 137 -3.18 -13.38 -6.00
CA ILE A 137 -1.97 -14.01 -5.43
C ILE A 137 -2.09 -14.14 -3.91
N LEU A 138 -2.49 -13.05 -3.24
CA LEU A 138 -2.69 -13.03 -1.80
C LEU A 138 -3.78 -13.98 -1.33
N THR A 139 -4.87 -14.05 -2.09
CA THR A 139 -5.99 -14.95 -1.81
C THR A 139 -5.55 -16.41 -1.84
N HIS A 140 -4.78 -16.79 -2.87
CA HIS A 140 -4.25 -18.14 -2.96
C HIS A 140 -3.28 -18.44 -1.81
N ALA A 141 -2.32 -17.55 -1.53
CA ALA A 141 -1.37 -17.74 -0.44
C ALA A 141 -2.06 -17.92 0.94
N ILE A 142 -3.10 -17.13 1.24
CA ILE A 142 -3.90 -17.31 2.47
C ILE A 142 -4.62 -18.66 2.50
N ASN A 143 -5.21 -19.08 1.38
CA ASN A 143 -5.95 -20.35 1.31
C ASN A 143 -5.02 -21.58 1.45
N GLU A 144 -3.73 -21.43 1.17
CA GLU A 144 -2.73 -22.49 1.35
C GLU A 144 -2.20 -22.60 2.79
N VAL A 145 -2.50 -21.66 3.69
CA VAL A 145 -2.02 -21.71 5.09
C VAL A 145 -2.31 -23.07 5.77
N PRO A 146 -3.52 -23.66 5.67
CA PRO A 146 -3.79 -25.00 6.23
C PRO A 146 -2.95 -26.13 5.64
N ASN A 147 -2.48 -26.00 4.39
CA ASN A 147 -1.70 -27.04 3.72
C ASN A 147 -0.20 -26.93 4.04
N ILE A 148 0.30 -25.71 4.25
CA ILE A 148 1.73 -25.46 4.46
C ILE A 148 2.11 -25.41 5.94
N TYR A 149 1.16 -25.09 6.83
CA TYR A 149 1.41 -25.10 8.27
C TYR A 149 1.74 -26.52 8.75
N LYS A 150 2.71 -26.60 9.66
CA LYS A 150 3.07 -27.83 10.38
C LYS A 150 3.26 -27.49 11.84
N GLU A 151 2.81 -28.38 12.71
CA GLU A 151 2.97 -28.22 14.14
C GLU A 151 4.45 -27.98 14.49
N GLY A 152 4.70 -26.97 15.33
CA GLY A 152 6.04 -26.57 15.74
C GLY A 152 6.76 -25.58 14.83
N MET A 153 6.16 -25.21 13.68
CA MET A 153 6.68 -24.12 12.85
C MET A 153 6.74 -22.80 13.62
N THR A 154 7.75 -22.01 13.30
CA THR A 154 7.91 -20.64 13.75
C THR A 154 7.16 -19.67 12.84
N GLU A 155 6.87 -18.47 13.36
CA GLU A 155 6.22 -17.42 12.57
C GLU A 155 7.03 -17.10 11.30
N ALA A 156 8.37 -17.10 11.38
CA ALA A 156 9.23 -16.82 10.23
C ALA A 156 9.27 -17.97 9.20
N GLU A 157 9.17 -19.23 9.64
CA GLU A 157 9.09 -20.37 8.72
C GLU A 157 7.80 -20.34 7.90
N LEU A 158 6.66 -20.04 8.54
CA LEU A 158 5.39 -19.90 7.83
C LEU A 158 5.41 -18.69 6.89
N GLN A 159 6.03 -17.58 7.31
CA GLN A 159 6.24 -16.41 6.45
C GLN A 159 7.03 -16.79 5.20
N GLY A 160 8.12 -17.56 5.34
CA GLY A 160 8.95 -18.00 4.21
C GLY A 160 8.20 -18.88 3.21
N GLU A 161 7.32 -19.78 3.68
CA GLU A 161 6.49 -20.60 2.79
C GLU A 161 5.44 -19.76 2.05
N LEU A 162 4.82 -18.78 2.71
CA LEU A 162 3.90 -17.84 2.07
C LEU A 162 4.61 -16.98 1.02
N GLU A 163 5.79 -16.43 1.33
CA GLU A 163 6.60 -15.67 0.39
C GLU A 163 6.98 -16.51 -0.83
N LYS A 164 7.34 -17.78 -0.62
CA LYS A 164 7.64 -18.72 -1.70
C LYS A 164 6.43 -18.95 -2.61
N ILE A 165 5.21 -19.06 -2.07
CA ILE A 165 3.99 -19.16 -2.89
C ILE A 165 3.82 -17.88 -3.71
N MET A 166 3.78 -16.72 -3.04
CA MET A 166 3.57 -15.42 -3.71
C MET A 166 4.60 -15.18 -4.81
N ARG A 167 5.88 -15.48 -4.54
CA ARG A 167 6.98 -15.37 -5.52
C ARG A 167 6.79 -16.22 -6.75
N LYS A 168 6.34 -17.46 -6.58
CA LYS A 168 6.09 -18.38 -7.71
C LYS A 168 4.97 -17.88 -8.62
N GLU A 169 4.10 -17.02 -8.12
CA GLU A 169 2.98 -16.44 -8.88
C GLU A 169 3.28 -15.05 -9.46
N GLY A 170 4.53 -14.61 -9.37
CA GLY A 170 4.98 -13.36 -9.97
C GLY A 170 4.99 -12.15 -9.04
N ALA A 171 4.84 -12.35 -7.72
CA ALA A 171 5.07 -11.28 -6.76
C ALA A 171 6.49 -10.70 -6.87
N GLU A 172 6.59 -9.38 -6.96
CA GLU A 172 7.87 -8.66 -7.00
C GLU A 172 8.59 -8.69 -5.65
N GLY A 173 9.93 -8.84 -5.71
CA GLY A 173 10.87 -8.91 -4.58
C GLY A 173 10.55 -7.99 -3.40
N PHE A 174 10.44 -6.72 -3.76
CA PHE A 174 10.28 -5.62 -2.84
C PHE A 174 8.79 -5.38 -2.59
N GLY A 175 8.41 -5.26 -1.32
CA GLY A 175 7.03 -4.93 -0.95
C GLY A 175 6.14 -6.13 -0.61
N THR A 176 6.65 -7.35 -0.65
CA THR A 176 6.03 -8.47 0.06
C THR A 176 6.29 -8.34 1.55
N TRP A 177 5.22 -8.22 2.33
CA TRP A 177 5.28 -8.13 3.79
C TRP A 177 4.41 -9.22 4.38
N GLY A 178 4.81 -9.78 5.51
CA GLY A 178 3.89 -10.52 6.34
C GLY A 178 4.08 -10.19 7.81
N LEU A 179 2.95 -9.95 8.47
CA LEU A 179 2.84 -9.69 9.89
C LEU A 179 2.13 -10.89 10.53
N LEU A 180 2.82 -12.03 10.51
CA LEU A 180 2.34 -13.25 11.17
C LEU A 180 2.55 -13.07 12.66
N THR A 181 1.43 -13.10 13.36
CA THR A 181 1.40 -12.72 14.77
C THR A 181 0.64 -13.79 15.54
N SER A 182 1.32 -14.48 16.46
CA SER A 182 0.68 -15.37 17.42
C SER A 182 0.88 -14.91 18.86
N SER A 183 0.14 -15.48 19.81
CA SER A 183 0.41 -15.35 21.26
C SER A 183 0.60 -13.89 21.74
N ASP A 184 1.69 -13.60 22.48
CA ASP A 184 2.03 -12.29 23.03
C ASP A 184 2.19 -11.16 21.99
N GLY A 185 2.38 -11.52 20.72
CA GLY A 185 2.46 -10.57 19.62
C GLY A 185 1.10 -9.96 19.29
N LEU A 186 0.00 -10.67 19.58
CA LEU A 186 -1.36 -10.29 19.19
C LEU A 186 -1.83 -8.97 19.82
N LYS A 187 -1.17 -8.50 20.87
CA LYS A 187 -1.43 -7.18 21.47
C LYS A 187 -0.96 -6.01 20.60
N TYR A 188 -0.16 -6.25 19.57
CA TYR A 188 0.34 -5.24 18.64
C TYR A 188 -0.37 -5.33 17.28
N VAL A 189 -0.77 -4.18 16.75
CA VAL A 189 -1.38 -4.07 15.41
C VAL A 189 -0.39 -4.37 14.28
N HIS A 190 0.89 -4.09 14.52
CA HIS A 190 2.02 -4.39 13.66
C HIS A 190 3.07 -5.17 14.45
N TYR A 191 3.29 -6.42 14.06
CA TYR A 191 4.26 -7.32 14.69
C TYR A 191 5.01 -8.08 13.61
N PHE A 192 6.34 -8.07 13.71
CA PHE A 192 7.19 -8.80 12.76
C PHE A 192 7.39 -10.25 13.21
N PRO A 193 7.23 -11.22 12.30
CA PRO A 193 7.46 -12.64 12.58
C PRO A 193 8.85 -12.90 13.17
N LYS A 194 8.95 -13.79 14.16
CA LYS A 194 10.24 -14.17 14.75
C LYS A 194 10.63 -15.60 14.40
N HIS A 195 11.89 -15.80 14.02
CA HIS A 195 12.47 -17.12 13.75
C HIS A 195 12.63 -18.01 15.00
N THR A 196 12.47 -17.45 16.19
CA THR A 196 12.53 -18.19 17.46
C THR A 196 11.17 -18.51 18.04
N LYS A 197 10.10 -17.93 17.48
CA LYS A 197 8.77 -18.00 18.07
C LYS A 197 7.92 -19.03 17.34
N LYS A 198 7.60 -20.11 18.03
CA LYS A 198 6.65 -21.12 17.55
C LYS A 198 5.24 -20.55 17.51
N ILE A 199 4.51 -20.91 16.46
CA ILE A 199 3.10 -20.55 16.29
C ILE A 199 2.27 -21.40 17.27
N GLN A 200 1.46 -20.71 18.08
CA GLN A 200 0.56 -21.28 19.07
C GLN A 200 -0.57 -20.27 19.36
N GLY A 201 -1.69 -20.74 19.86
CA GLY A 201 -2.89 -19.95 20.11
C GLY A 201 -3.57 -19.53 18.82
N MET A 202 -4.06 -18.29 18.84
CA MET A 202 -4.52 -17.60 17.65
C MET A 202 -3.34 -17.11 16.80
N LEU A 203 -3.56 -17.04 15.49
CA LEU A 203 -2.60 -16.60 14.50
C LEU A 203 -3.30 -15.61 13.55
N ASN A 204 -2.88 -14.36 13.57
CA ASN A 204 -3.23 -13.41 12.51
C ASN A 204 -2.19 -13.54 11.39
N VAL A 205 -2.63 -13.90 10.19
CA VAL A 205 -1.81 -13.90 8.97
C VAL A 205 -2.22 -12.70 8.14
N ASN A 206 -1.43 -11.62 8.22
CA ASN A 206 -1.60 -10.43 7.39
C ASN A 206 -0.48 -10.35 6.38
N ILE A 207 -0.76 -10.52 5.10
CA ILE A 207 0.24 -10.50 4.03
C ILE A 207 -0.13 -9.47 2.96
N SER A 208 0.91 -8.81 2.44
CA SER A 208 0.81 -7.85 1.34
C SER A 208 1.74 -8.28 0.21
N VAL A 209 1.38 -7.94 -1.02
CA VAL A 209 2.18 -8.27 -2.21
C VAL A 209 2.26 -7.05 -3.12
N ASN A 210 3.36 -6.97 -3.87
CA ASN A 210 3.49 -6.10 -5.02
C ASN A 210 3.47 -6.97 -6.30
N PHE A 211 2.64 -6.62 -7.27
CA PHE A 211 2.63 -7.17 -8.60
C PHE A 211 2.76 -6.04 -9.63
N TYR A 212 3.87 -6.04 -10.40
CA TYR A 212 4.15 -5.01 -11.41
C TYR A 212 4.04 -3.57 -10.89
N GLY A 213 4.52 -3.32 -9.66
CA GLY A 213 4.49 -2.02 -8.99
C GLY A 213 3.16 -1.65 -8.36
N TYR A 214 2.18 -2.55 -8.28
CA TYR A 214 0.89 -2.32 -7.63
C TYR A 214 0.67 -3.26 -6.46
N TYR A 215 0.16 -2.70 -5.37
CA TYR A 215 0.03 -3.37 -4.09
C TYR A 215 -1.39 -3.89 -3.83
N ALA A 216 -1.46 -4.95 -3.04
CA ALA A 216 -2.66 -5.39 -2.34
C ALA A 216 -2.28 -5.89 -0.94
N ASP A 217 -3.28 -6.02 -0.06
CA ASP A 217 -3.15 -6.50 1.32
C ASP A 217 -4.33 -7.40 1.68
N ILE A 218 -4.09 -8.44 2.49
CA ILE A 218 -5.11 -9.34 3.03
C ILE A 218 -4.74 -9.77 4.45
N ALA A 219 -5.74 -10.01 5.29
CA ALA A 219 -5.53 -10.63 6.60
C ALA A 219 -6.65 -11.59 6.94
N ARG A 220 -6.27 -12.77 7.44
CA ARG A 220 -7.16 -13.79 7.98
C ARG A 220 -6.63 -14.31 9.31
N ILE A 221 -7.52 -14.96 10.05
CA ILE A 221 -7.26 -15.46 11.39
C ILE A 221 -7.37 -16.98 11.38
N PHE A 222 -6.38 -17.60 11.98
CA PHE A 222 -6.30 -19.03 12.20
C PHE A 222 -6.10 -19.32 13.69
N TYR A 223 -6.26 -20.57 14.10
CA TYR A 223 -5.96 -20.99 15.46
C TYR A 223 -5.45 -22.44 15.50
N ILE A 224 -4.60 -22.76 16.47
CA ILE A 224 -3.99 -24.09 16.60
C ILE A 224 -4.75 -24.91 17.66
N GLU A 225 -4.80 -24.40 18.89
CA GLU A 225 -5.51 -25.01 20.01
C GLU A 225 -6.97 -24.56 20.06
N LYS A 226 -7.78 -25.30 20.81
CA LYS A 226 -9.21 -25.01 20.97
C LYS A 226 -9.42 -23.60 21.54
N ILE A 227 -10.20 -22.80 20.83
CA ILE A 227 -10.69 -21.50 21.30
C ILE A 227 -11.94 -21.68 22.19
N SER A 228 -12.19 -20.72 23.08
CA SER A 228 -13.37 -20.72 23.92
C SER A 228 -14.60 -20.24 23.15
N LYS A 229 -15.80 -20.62 23.62
CA LYS A 229 -17.07 -20.13 23.05
C LYS A 229 -17.20 -18.61 23.11
N ASP A 230 -16.66 -17.98 24.15
CA ASP A 230 -16.61 -16.51 24.28
C ASP A 230 -15.78 -15.86 23.15
N ILE A 231 -14.65 -16.47 22.77
CA ILE A 231 -13.83 -16.00 21.64
C ILE A 231 -14.60 -16.16 20.33
N GLU A 232 -15.29 -17.29 20.13
CA GLU A 232 -16.13 -17.52 18.93
C GLU A 232 -17.26 -16.47 18.82
N GLU A 233 -18.01 -16.23 19.90
CA GLU A 233 -19.11 -15.25 19.92
C GLU A 233 -18.62 -13.81 19.67
N LYS A 234 -17.47 -13.43 20.26
CA LYS A 234 -16.83 -12.13 19.99
C LYS A 234 -16.32 -12.02 18.56
N TYR A 235 -15.79 -13.10 18.01
CA TYR A 235 -15.33 -13.12 16.62
C TYR A 235 -16.48 -12.93 15.64
N GLU A 236 -17.61 -13.62 15.84
CA GLU A 236 -18.78 -13.44 14.97
C GLU A 236 -19.31 -12.00 15.02
N THR A 237 -19.28 -11.38 16.20
CA THR A 237 -19.57 -9.95 16.33
C THR A 237 -18.58 -9.11 15.50
N PHE A 238 -17.27 -9.34 15.65
CA PHE A 238 -16.23 -8.63 14.90
C PHE A 238 -16.34 -8.82 13.38
N LYS A 239 -16.63 -10.04 12.91
CA LYS A 239 -16.91 -10.36 11.51
C LYS A 239 -18.10 -9.56 10.98
N GLY A 240 -19.15 -9.40 11.79
CA GLY A 240 -20.27 -8.49 11.52
C GLY A 240 -19.84 -7.03 11.35
N ILE A 241 -18.90 -6.56 12.18
CA ILE A 241 -18.34 -5.20 12.07
C ILE A 241 -17.55 -5.03 10.77
N ASN A 242 -16.73 -6.00 10.39
CA ASN A 242 -16.00 -6.00 9.12
C ASN A 242 -16.97 -5.92 7.93
N ASN A 243 -18.01 -6.76 7.91
CA ASN A 243 -19.02 -6.76 6.84
C ASN A 243 -19.77 -5.41 6.77
N LYS A 244 -20.09 -4.81 7.93
CA LYS A 244 -20.70 -3.48 8.00
C LYS A 244 -19.79 -2.41 7.43
N LEU A 245 -18.49 -2.42 7.77
CA LEU A 245 -17.49 -1.51 7.21
C LEU A 245 -17.47 -1.62 5.67
N ILE A 246 -17.31 -2.84 5.14
CA ILE A 246 -17.27 -3.08 3.68
C ILE A 246 -18.57 -2.57 3.01
N GLY A 247 -19.74 -2.88 3.57
CA GLY A 247 -21.03 -2.46 3.02
C GLY A 247 -21.25 -0.93 3.03
N MET A 248 -20.48 -0.19 3.83
CA MET A 248 -20.52 1.26 3.87
C MET A 248 -19.54 1.93 2.88
N LEU A 249 -18.61 1.18 2.28
CA LEU A 249 -17.64 1.69 1.31
C LEU A 249 -18.24 1.76 -0.09
N LYS A 250 -19.10 2.76 -0.29
CA LYS A 250 -19.76 3.06 -1.57
C LYS A 250 -19.67 4.55 -1.90
N PRO A 251 -19.84 4.96 -3.16
CA PRO A 251 -19.74 6.37 -3.55
C PRO A 251 -20.63 7.29 -2.70
N ASN A 252 -20.13 8.50 -2.44
CA ASN A 252 -20.80 9.57 -1.68
C ASN A 252 -21.04 9.26 -0.18
N GLN A 253 -20.45 8.21 0.38
CA GLN A 253 -20.47 8.01 1.84
C GLN A 253 -19.35 8.81 2.50
N ASN A 254 -19.72 9.60 3.51
CA ASN A 254 -18.77 10.40 4.27
C ASN A 254 -17.89 9.52 5.17
N ILE A 255 -16.57 9.68 5.07
CA ILE A 255 -15.58 8.90 5.84
C ILE A 255 -15.76 9.08 7.34
N GLY A 256 -15.93 10.32 7.82
CA GLY A 256 -16.16 10.60 9.24
C GLY A 256 -17.36 9.84 9.81
N SER A 257 -18.49 9.82 9.09
CA SER A 257 -19.68 9.06 9.48
C SER A 257 -19.44 7.54 9.47
N ILE A 258 -18.64 7.03 8.53
CA ILE A 258 -18.25 5.61 8.50
C ILE A 258 -17.48 5.27 9.77
N VAL A 259 -16.46 6.06 10.09
CA VAL A 259 -15.60 5.84 11.24
C VAL A 259 -16.37 5.92 12.55
N GLU A 260 -17.27 6.89 12.70
CA GLU A 260 -18.14 7.03 13.88
C GLU A 260 -19.00 5.78 14.09
N LYS A 261 -19.72 5.34 13.06
CA LYS A 261 -20.60 4.16 13.13
C LYS A 261 -19.83 2.87 13.45
N ILE A 262 -18.63 2.68 12.91
CA ILE A 262 -17.80 1.51 13.22
C ILE A 262 -17.20 1.61 14.63
N SER A 263 -16.83 2.81 15.07
CA SER A 263 -16.38 3.04 16.44
C SER A 263 -17.46 2.69 17.46
N ASP A 264 -18.74 3.00 17.16
CA ASP A 264 -19.88 2.59 18.01
C ASP A 264 -20.00 1.06 18.11
N GLU A 265 -19.77 0.33 17.02
CA GLU A 265 -19.77 -1.13 17.05
C GLU A 265 -18.61 -1.69 17.88
N TYR A 266 -17.42 -1.08 17.82
CA TYR A 266 -16.27 -1.48 18.63
C TYR A 266 -16.57 -1.38 20.13
N ARG A 267 -17.35 -0.38 20.55
CA ARG A 267 -17.75 -0.23 21.96
C ARG A 267 -18.61 -1.38 22.47
N LYS A 268 -19.36 -2.07 21.60
CA LYS A 268 -20.13 -3.27 21.96
C LYS A 268 -19.22 -4.44 22.37
N LEU A 269 -17.97 -4.44 21.91
CA LEU A 269 -16.93 -5.38 22.30
C LEU A 269 -16.05 -4.86 23.45
N ASN A 270 -16.48 -3.80 24.15
CA ASN A 270 -15.67 -3.09 25.16
C ASN A 270 -14.30 -2.65 24.60
N SER A 271 -14.27 -2.27 23.32
CA SER A 271 -13.06 -1.79 22.65
C SER A 271 -13.26 -0.42 22.03
N GLN A 272 -12.17 0.16 21.53
CA GLN A 272 -12.15 1.47 20.89
C GLN A 272 -11.27 1.44 19.65
N LEU A 273 -11.54 2.33 18.71
CA LEU A 273 -10.72 2.48 17.52
C LEU A 273 -9.38 3.12 17.88
N THR A 274 -8.26 2.45 17.57
CA THR A 274 -6.90 2.90 17.89
C THR A 274 -6.03 3.17 16.66
N HIS A 275 -6.52 2.87 15.46
CA HIS A 275 -5.80 3.01 14.20
C HIS A 275 -6.78 3.25 13.03
N ALA A 276 -6.27 3.39 11.81
CA ALA A 276 -7.09 3.59 10.62
C ALA A 276 -7.93 2.34 10.28
N LEU A 277 -9.22 2.54 9.99
CA LEU A 277 -10.13 1.46 9.53
C LEU A 277 -9.84 1.02 8.10
N GLY A 278 -9.05 1.79 7.37
CA GLY A 278 -8.60 1.45 6.03
C GLY A 278 -7.84 2.61 5.38
N ARG A 279 -7.29 2.32 4.21
CA ARG A 279 -6.40 3.20 3.44
C ARG A 279 -6.53 2.90 1.95
N GLY A 280 -6.10 3.83 1.11
CA GLY A 280 -5.90 3.56 -0.31
C GLY A 280 -4.73 2.61 -0.51
N VAL A 281 -4.79 1.85 -1.60
CA VAL A 281 -3.70 1.01 -2.09
C VAL A 281 -3.55 1.22 -3.60
N GLY A 282 -2.31 1.18 -4.09
CA GLY A 282 -2.01 1.44 -5.50
C GLY A 282 -0.55 1.18 -5.76
N VAL A 283 0.18 2.17 -6.29
CA VAL A 283 1.64 2.05 -6.44
C VAL A 283 2.39 2.14 -5.11
N GLU A 284 1.68 2.52 -4.04
CA GLU A 284 2.12 2.36 -2.66
C GLU A 284 1.15 1.46 -1.89
N LEU A 285 1.69 0.77 -0.88
CA LEU A 285 0.88 0.01 0.05
C LEU A 285 0.01 0.93 0.93
N VAL A 286 0.50 2.13 1.27
CA VAL A 286 -0.23 3.18 2.01
C VAL A 286 -0.41 4.40 1.12
N GLU A 287 -1.64 4.68 0.69
CA GLU A 287 -1.97 5.93 -0.02
C GLU A 287 -3.39 6.42 0.31
N MET A 288 -3.80 7.55 -0.28
CA MET A 288 -5.16 8.06 -0.11
C MET A 288 -6.20 7.21 -0.86
N PRO A 289 -7.45 7.13 -0.38
CA PRO A 289 -8.02 7.84 0.77
C PRO A 289 -7.71 7.16 2.12
N PHE A 290 -7.72 7.92 3.21
CA PHE A 290 -7.58 7.38 4.57
C PHE A 290 -8.94 7.31 5.28
N ILE A 291 -9.28 6.13 5.83
CA ILE A 291 -10.50 5.93 6.61
C ILE A 291 -10.14 6.09 8.09
N VAL A 292 -10.05 7.35 8.53
CA VAL A 292 -9.65 7.76 9.88
C VAL A 292 -10.63 8.80 10.44
N PRO A 293 -10.68 9.01 11.77
CA PRO A 293 -11.56 10.01 12.37
C PRO A 293 -11.31 11.41 11.81
N ASN A 294 -12.34 12.27 11.90
CA ASN A 294 -12.27 13.69 11.55
C ASN A 294 -11.95 14.00 10.08
N ILE A 295 -12.13 13.03 9.16
CA ILE A 295 -12.03 13.26 7.72
C ILE A 295 -13.39 13.64 7.16
N ASN A 296 -13.50 14.87 6.64
CA ASN A 296 -14.67 15.33 5.90
C ASN A 296 -14.47 15.17 4.39
N GLN A 297 -14.33 13.92 3.96
CA GLN A 297 -14.26 13.53 2.55
C GLN A 297 -15.23 12.38 2.31
N ASN A 298 -15.67 12.22 1.06
CA ASN A 298 -16.51 11.10 0.68
C ASN A 298 -15.67 10.00 0.05
N ILE A 299 -16.15 8.77 0.19
CA ILE A 299 -15.71 7.66 -0.66
C ILE A 299 -16.17 7.94 -2.09
N GLU A 300 -15.30 7.71 -3.07
CA GLU A 300 -15.52 8.03 -4.48
C GLU A 300 -15.26 6.82 -5.39
N LEU A 301 -15.85 6.87 -6.58
CA LEU A 301 -15.74 5.81 -7.59
C LEU A 301 -14.27 5.61 -8.00
N ASN A 302 -13.89 4.36 -8.28
CA ASN A 302 -12.54 3.96 -8.71
C ASN A 302 -11.45 4.12 -7.64
N GLN A 303 -11.80 4.25 -6.36
CA GLN A 303 -10.84 4.15 -5.28
C GLN A 303 -10.58 2.67 -4.96
N ALA A 304 -9.31 2.25 -5.00
CA ALA A 304 -8.92 0.98 -4.40
C ALA A 304 -8.61 1.20 -2.92
N ILE A 305 -9.23 0.42 -2.04
CA ILE A 305 -9.14 0.57 -0.59
C ILE A 305 -8.75 -0.78 0.01
N SER A 306 -7.83 -0.75 0.97
CA SER A 306 -7.54 -1.84 1.89
C SER A 306 -8.25 -1.55 3.22
N THR A 307 -9.22 -2.37 3.60
CA THR A 307 -9.86 -2.30 4.92
C THR A 307 -8.91 -2.86 5.98
N ASN A 308 -8.98 -2.36 7.21
CA ASN A 308 -8.10 -2.81 8.29
C ASN A 308 -8.76 -2.76 9.67
N PRO A 309 -9.97 -3.33 9.87
CA PRO A 309 -10.48 -3.50 11.22
C PRO A 309 -9.54 -4.43 12.02
N TRP A 310 -9.15 -3.95 13.20
CA TRP A 310 -8.41 -4.73 14.18
C TRP A 310 -8.88 -4.39 15.60
N ILE A 311 -8.99 -5.41 16.46
CA ILE A 311 -9.33 -5.26 17.87
C ILE A 311 -8.43 -6.18 18.70
N SER A 312 -7.81 -5.65 19.76
CA SER A 312 -7.05 -6.42 20.75
C SER A 312 -7.84 -6.58 22.05
N PHE A 313 -7.75 -7.78 22.63
CA PHE A 313 -8.30 -8.16 23.93
C PHE A 313 -7.19 -8.56 24.92
N GLY A 314 -5.94 -8.13 24.66
CA GLY A 314 -4.76 -8.52 25.43
C GLY A 314 -4.13 -9.79 24.87
N ASP A 315 -4.60 -10.95 25.32
CA ASP A 315 -3.99 -12.25 24.99
C ASP A 315 -4.36 -12.77 23.59
N TYR A 316 -5.35 -12.15 22.95
CA TYR A 316 -5.71 -12.38 21.56
C TYR A 316 -6.16 -11.09 20.87
N SER A 317 -6.18 -11.12 19.54
CA SER A 317 -6.74 -10.04 18.74
C SER A 317 -7.40 -10.58 17.48
N PHE A 318 -8.33 -9.79 16.93
CA PHE A 318 -8.94 -10.06 15.66
C PHE A 318 -8.45 -9.07 14.62
N LYS A 319 -7.99 -9.58 13.47
CA LYS A 319 -7.63 -8.78 12.30
C LYS A 319 -8.27 -9.35 11.04
N LEU A 320 -8.99 -8.51 10.31
CA LEU A 320 -9.42 -8.80 8.95
C LEU A 320 -9.00 -7.64 8.07
N VAL A 321 -8.48 -7.95 6.89
CA VAL A 321 -8.06 -6.97 5.88
C VAL A 321 -8.49 -7.52 4.53
N ASP A 322 -9.07 -6.66 3.72
CA ASP A 322 -9.39 -6.95 2.33
C ASP A 322 -9.03 -5.79 1.43
N THR A 323 -8.56 -6.11 0.24
CA THR A 323 -8.40 -5.14 -0.84
C THR A 323 -9.66 -5.15 -1.70
N LEU A 324 -10.23 -3.98 -1.92
CA LEU A 324 -11.48 -3.78 -2.67
C LEU A 324 -11.39 -2.59 -3.63
N MET A 325 -12.28 -2.57 -4.60
CA MET A 325 -12.50 -1.47 -5.52
C MET A 325 -13.87 -0.86 -5.26
N VAL A 326 -13.94 0.47 -5.12
CA VAL A 326 -15.21 1.18 -5.06
C VAL A 326 -15.79 1.27 -6.47
N GLU A 327 -16.86 0.52 -6.72
CA GLU A 327 -17.64 0.54 -7.96
C GLU A 327 -18.98 1.29 -7.75
N LYS A 328 -19.79 1.40 -8.82
CA LYS A 328 -21.04 2.18 -8.79
C LYS A 328 -22.04 1.67 -7.75
N GLU A 329 -22.17 0.35 -7.63
CA GLU A 329 -23.11 -0.30 -6.70
C GLU A 329 -22.54 -0.48 -5.28
N GLY A 330 -21.25 -0.17 -5.09
CA GLY A 330 -20.56 -0.32 -3.81
C GLY A 330 -19.17 -0.93 -3.95
N ALA A 331 -18.63 -1.38 -2.82
CA ALA A 331 -17.34 -2.05 -2.77
C ALA A 331 -17.40 -3.44 -3.43
N LYS A 332 -16.47 -3.68 -4.36
CA LYS A 332 -16.19 -5.01 -4.91
C LYS A 332 -14.89 -5.53 -4.33
N LEU A 333 -14.98 -6.63 -3.59
CA LEU A 333 -13.81 -7.31 -3.05
C LEU A 333 -12.95 -7.86 -4.20
N TYR A 334 -11.64 -7.61 -4.13
CA TYR A 334 -10.65 -8.26 -4.98
C TYR A 334 -9.99 -9.44 -4.27
N THR A 335 -9.81 -9.34 -2.94
CA THR A 335 -9.42 -10.48 -2.11
C THR A 335 -10.61 -11.38 -1.82
N ASN A 336 -10.41 -12.71 -1.87
CA ASN A 336 -11.49 -13.68 -1.72
C ASN A 336 -11.07 -14.93 -0.91
N ALA A 337 -10.88 -14.75 0.39
CA ALA A 337 -10.66 -15.85 1.34
C ALA A 337 -11.73 -15.84 2.43
N SER A 338 -12.05 -17.03 2.98
CA SER A 338 -13.10 -17.16 4.02
C SER A 338 -12.81 -16.27 5.23
N TYR A 339 -13.86 -15.71 5.81
CA TYR A 339 -13.81 -15.04 7.11
C TYR A 339 -14.09 -16.02 8.27
N ASP A 340 -14.13 -17.32 8.05
CA ASP A 340 -14.34 -18.27 9.15
C ASP A 340 -13.04 -18.47 9.93
N LEU A 341 -13.16 -18.73 11.23
CA LEU A 341 -12.01 -19.16 12.01
C LEU A 341 -11.66 -20.59 11.59
N ILE A 342 -10.48 -20.75 11.01
CA ILE A 342 -9.97 -22.04 10.54
C ILE A 342 -8.98 -22.57 11.56
N ARG A 343 -9.19 -23.82 11.98
CA ARG A 343 -8.22 -24.57 12.79
C ARG A 343 -7.11 -25.12 11.90
N LEU A 344 -5.85 -24.94 12.30
CA LEU A 344 -4.67 -25.51 11.64
C LEU A 344 -4.20 -26.80 12.30
#